data_AF-A0A1I6TG85-F1
#
_entry.id   AF-A0A1I6TG85-F1
#
_cell.length_a   1.000
_cell.length_b   1.000
_cell.length_c   1.000
_cell.angle_alpha   90.00
_cell.angle_beta   90.00
_cell.angle_gamma   90.00
#
_symmetry.space_group_name_H-M   'P 1'
#
loop_
_entity.id
_entity.type
_entity.pdbx_description
1 polymer ?
#
loop_
_entity_poly.entity_id
_entity_poly.type
_entity_poly.pdbx_seq_one_letter_code
_entity_poly.pdbx_strand_id
1 'polypeptide(L)'
;MGSEDTYKTVHGALNRLDELTDPIRLDRDKHEIDAYLFAIESMAKTAMKKDDLREAHRLLDLRDSIDVSDEEGQIVEVPRSDALRLSVTLHSYREKLLDDGDEVSASDVEQSAAIIDRKLEQKSGETEREEQ
;
A
#
# COMPACT_ATOMS: atom_id res chain seq x y z
N MET A 1 -13.93 28.06 0.29
CA MET A 1 -14.62 26.76 0.12
C MET A 1 -13.84 26.00 -0.93
N GLY A 2 -13.11 24.94 -0.62
CA GLY A 2 -12.31 24.28 -1.67
C GLY A 2 -11.48 23.06 -1.30
N SER A 3 -11.26 22.77 -0.01
CA SER A 3 -10.46 21.61 0.41
C SER A 3 -11.30 20.54 1.13
N GLU A 4 -12.19 20.91 2.05
CA GLU A 4 -12.97 19.92 2.82
C GLU A 4 -13.93 19.06 1.99
N ASP A 5 -14.62 19.63 0.98
CA ASP A 5 -15.57 18.87 0.15
C ASP A 5 -14.86 17.88 -0.79
N THR A 6 -13.67 18.22 -1.29
CA THR A 6 -12.85 17.35 -2.13
C THR A 6 -12.29 16.18 -1.32
N TYR A 7 -11.79 16.44 -0.11
CA TYR A 7 -11.31 15.40 0.81
C TYR A 7 -12.41 14.40 1.20
N LYS A 8 -13.64 14.88 1.50
CA LYS A 8 -14.79 13.99 1.75
C LYS A 8 -15.15 13.13 0.53
N THR A 9 -15.04 13.69 -0.67
CA THR A 9 -15.37 12.98 -1.91
C THR A 9 -14.34 11.89 -2.23
N VAL A 10 -13.04 12.15 -2.04
CA VAL A 10 -11.97 11.19 -2.30
C VAL A 10 -11.94 10.08 -1.24
N HIS A 11 -12.10 10.40 0.05
CA HIS A 11 -12.23 9.36 1.09
C HIS A 11 -13.50 8.52 0.91
N GLY A 12 -14.62 9.14 0.50
CA GLY A 12 -15.83 8.41 0.15
C GLY A 12 -15.65 7.48 -1.05
N ALA A 13 -14.87 7.88 -2.05
CA ALA A 13 -14.57 7.05 -3.23
C ALA A 13 -13.67 5.85 -2.89
N LEU A 14 -12.67 6.04 -2.02
CA LEU A 14 -11.77 4.97 -1.59
C LEU A 14 -12.46 3.97 -0.67
N ASN A 15 -13.32 4.41 0.24
CA ASN A 15 -14.09 3.48 1.07
C ASN A 15 -15.09 2.67 0.23
N ARG A 16 -15.69 3.28 -0.81
CA ARG A 16 -16.54 2.55 -1.77
C ARG A 16 -15.77 1.55 -2.62
N LEU A 17 -14.47 1.77 -2.84
CA LEU A 17 -13.65 0.79 -3.55
C LEU A 17 -13.57 -0.52 -2.75
N ASP A 18 -13.30 -0.44 -1.45
CA ASP A 18 -13.21 -1.62 -0.59
C ASP A 18 -14.56 -2.37 -0.47
N GLU A 19 -15.69 -1.67 -0.62
CA GLU A 19 -17.01 -2.30 -0.69
C GLU A 19 -17.25 -3.05 -2.01
N LEU A 20 -16.53 -2.70 -3.08
CA LEU A 20 -16.76 -3.18 -4.45
C LEU A 20 -15.67 -4.10 -4.97
N THR A 21 -14.56 -4.25 -4.25
CA THR A 21 -13.40 -5.05 -4.67
C THR A 21 -12.91 -5.92 -3.54
N ASP A 22 -12.47 -7.12 -3.87
CA ASP A 22 -11.81 -8.00 -2.90
C ASP A 22 -10.47 -7.39 -2.44
N PRO A 23 -10.07 -7.67 -1.19
CA PRO A 23 -8.76 -7.28 -0.69
C PRO A 23 -7.64 -7.97 -1.48
N ILE A 24 -6.46 -7.37 -1.46
CA ILE A 24 -5.24 -7.98 -1.96
C ILE A 24 -4.79 -9.04 -0.97
N ARG A 25 -4.49 -10.23 -1.47
CA ARG A 25 -3.94 -11.34 -0.69
C ARG A 25 -2.45 -11.45 -0.91
N LEU A 26 -1.69 -11.45 0.18
CA LEU A 26 -0.27 -11.76 0.18
C LEU A 26 -0.10 -13.20 0.64
N ASP A 27 0.37 -14.07 -0.25
CA ASP A 27 0.48 -15.52 -0.03
C ASP A 27 1.74 -15.88 0.78
N ARG A 28 2.13 -15.00 1.70
CA ARG A 28 3.32 -15.15 2.55
C ARG A 28 4.64 -15.20 1.77
N ASP A 29 4.61 -14.69 0.54
CA ASP A 29 5.84 -14.34 -0.16
C ASP A 29 6.50 -13.20 0.61
N LYS A 30 7.69 -13.48 1.14
CA LYS A 30 8.44 -12.55 1.97
C LYS A 30 8.77 -11.27 1.23
N HIS A 31 9.04 -11.34 -0.08
CA HIS A 31 9.31 -10.14 -0.88
C HIS A 31 8.06 -9.27 -1.03
N GLU A 32 6.88 -9.88 -1.09
CA GLU A 32 5.62 -9.14 -1.10
C GLU A 32 5.36 -8.46 0.24
N ILE A 33 5.50 -9.19 1.34
CA ILE A 33 5.33 -8.63 2.70
C ILE A 33 6.32 -7.48 2.94
N ASP A 34 7.60 -7.69 2.66
CA ASP A 34 8.65 -6.68 2.84
C ASP A 34 8.36 -5.40 2.03
N ALA A 35 7.84 -5.53 0.80
CA ALA A 35 7.46 -4.39 -0.04
C ALA A 35 6.30 -3.57 0.56
N TYR A 36 5.28 -4.25 1.09
CA TYR A 36 4.16 -3.57 1.76
C TYR A 36 4.60 -2.88 3.05
N LEU A 37 5.41 -3.55 3.89
CA LEU A 37 5.94 -2.97 5.12
C LEU A 37 6.79 -1.72 4.83
N PHE A 38 7.66 -1.79 3.83
CA PHE A 38 8.47 -0.65 3.38
C PHE A 38 7.60 0.55 2.96
N ALA A 39 6.53 0.28 2.20
CA ALA A 39 5.60 1.31 1.75
C ALA A 39 4.85 1.96 2.93
N ILE A 40 4.37 1.13 3.86
CA ILE A 40 3.64 1.57 5.06
C ILE A 40 4.53 2.48 5.91
N GLU A 41 5.77 2.07 6.18
CA GLU A 41 6.71 2.90 6.96
C GLU A 41 6.99 4.24 6.28
N SER A 42 7.21 4.23 4.97
CA SER A 42 7.49 5.44 4.18
C SER A 42 6.32 6.41 4.22
N MET A 43 5.10 5.89 4.08
CA MET A 43 3.87 6.66 4.13
C MET A 43 3.58 7.17 5.54
N ALA A 44 3.80 6.36 6.58
CA ALA A 44 3.60 6.75 7.98
C ALA A 44 4.57 7.87 8.39
N LYS A 45 5.85 7.74 8.05
CA LYS A 45 6.86 8.81 8.23
C LYS A 45 6.44 10.10 7.53
N THR A 46 5.87 10.00 6.33
CA THR A 46 5.38 11.17 5.58
C THR A 46 4.15 11.79 6.21
N ALA A 47 3.20 10.99 6.68
CA ALA A 47 1.99 11.46 7.38
C ALA A 47 2.36 12.17 8.69
N MET A 48 3.26 11.59 9.48
CA MET A 48 3.79 12.22 10.71
C MET A 48 4.47 13.56 10.42
N LYS A 49 5.28 13.67 9.36
CA LYS A 49 5.91 14.94 8.96
C LYS A 49 4.91 16.02 8.55
N LYS A 50 3.68 15.64 8.18
CA LYS A 50 2.59 16.55 7.78
C LYS A 50 1.56 16.77 8.89
N ASP A 51 1.81 16.29 10.11
CA ASP A 51 0.87 16.27 11.23
C ASP A 51 -0.47 15.57 10.93
N ASP A 52 -0.48 14.65 9.96
CA ASP A 52 -1.66 13.81 9.65
C ASP A 52 -1.65 12.55 10.54
N LEU A 53 -1.92 12.76 11.83
CA LEU A 53 -1.87 11.71 12.84
C LEU A 53 -2.87 10.60 12.57
N ARG A 54 -4.04 10.92 11.98
CA ARG A 54 -5.05 9.92 11.66
C ARG A 54 -4.55 8.95 10.60
N GLU A 55 -3.90 9.47 9.57
CA GLU A 55 -3.31 8.65 8.52
C GLU A 55 -2.14 7.81 9.06
N ALA A 56 -1.27 8.41 9.87
CA ALA A 56 -0.17 7.69 10.51
C ALA A 56 -0.67 6.52 11.38
N HIS A 57 -1.72 6.73 12.19
CA HIS A 57 -2.32 5.66 12.98
C HIS A 57 -2.92 4.56 12.11
N ARG A 58 -3.67 4.88 11.06
CA ARG A 58 -4.23 3.86 10.15
C ARG A 58 -3.13 2.98 9.54
N LEU A 59 -2.01 3.58 9.17
CA LEU A 59 -0.87 2.88 8.58
C LEU A 59 -0.17 1.96 9.59
N LEU A 60 -0.03 2.40 10.84
CA LEU A 60 0.51 1.57 11.91
C LEU A 60 -0.42 0.40 12.23
N ASP A 61 -1.73 0.62 12.26
CA ASP A 61 -2.71 -0.47 12.45
C ASP A 61 -2.61 -1.50 11.31
N LEU A 62 -2.44 -1.03 10.06
CA LEU A 62 -2.22 -1.92 8.92
C LEU A 62 -0.89 -2.69 9.06
N ARG A 63 0.19 -2.03 9.46
CA ARG A 63 1.48 -2.67 9.72
C ARG A 63 1.35 -3.81 10.73
N ASP A 64 0.71 -3.53 11.86
CA ASP A 64 0.53 -4.51 12.94
C ASP A 64 -0.34 -5.69 12.47
N SER A 65 -1.35 -5.43 11.63
CA SER A 65 -2.14 -6.50 11.02
C SER A 65 -1.32 -7.40 10.10
N ILE A 66 -0.37 -6.84 9.33
CA ILE A 66 0.54 -7.61 8.47
C ILE A 66 1.51 -8.42 9.34
N ASP A 67 2.15 -7.79 10.33
CA ASP A 67 3.10 -8.44 11.24
C ASP A 67 2.43 -9.65 11.94
N VAL A 68 1.23 -9.47 12.51
CA VAL A 68 0.49 -10.55 13.18
C VAL A 68 0.13 -11.67 12.22
N SER A 69 -0.36 -11.34 11.02
CA SER A 69 -0.77 -12.36 10.05
C SER A 69 0.43 -13.18 9.54
N ASP A 70 1.57 -12.52 9.32
CA ASP A 70 2.81 -13.20 8.93
C ASP A 70 3.32 -14.14 10.04
N GLU A 71 3.34 -13.65 11.28
CA GLU A 71 3.72 -14.45 12.46
C GLU A 71 2.81 -15.67 12.66
N GLU A 72 1.49 -15.51 12.46
CA GLU A 72 0.49 -16.54 12.76
C GLU A 72 0.34 -17.64 11.73
N GLY A 73 0.95 -17.53 10.55
CA GLY A 73 0.71 -18.54 9.51
C GLY A 73 -0.21 -18.11 8.38
N GLN A 74 -0.79 -16.92 8.45
CA GLN A 74 -2.03 -16.59 7.75
C GLN A 74 -1.80 -15.79 6.47
N ILE A 75 -2.77 -15.84 5.57
CA ILE A 75 -2.81 -14.98 4.40
C ILE A 75 -3.04 -13.56 4.90
N VAL A 76 -2.20 -12.63 4.47
CA VAL A 76 -2.37 -11.21 4.78
C VAL A 76 -3.38 -10.64 3.80
N GLU A 77 -4.49 -10.09 4.32
CA GLU A 77 -5.49 -9.39 3.51
C GLU A 77 -5.31 -7.88 3.66
N VAL A 78 -4.93 -7.21 2.57
CA VAL A 78 -4.75 -5.75 2.52
C VAL A 78 -5.91 -5.12 1.75
N PRO A 79 -6.64 -4.16 2.32
CA PRO A 79 -7.69 -3.43 1.60
C PRO A 79 -7.14 -2.82 0.30
N ARG A 80 -7.89 -2.93 -0.80
CA ARG A 80 -7.42 -2.46 -2.11
C ARG A 80 -7.22 -0.95 -2.13
N SER A 81 -8.01 -0.21 -1.37
CA SER A 81 -7.82 1.24 -1.21
C SER A 81 -6.50 1.59 -0.53
N ASP A 82 -6.06 0.79 0.44
CA ASP A 82 -4.76 1.00 1.10
C ASP A 82 -3.61 0.63 0.16
N ALA A 83 -3.71 -0.48 -0.57
CA ALA A 83 -2.71 -0.83 -1.57
C ALA A 83 -2.54 0.25 -2.66
N LEU A 84 -3.64 0.84 -3.15
CA LEU A 84 -3.57 1.96 -4.09
C LEU A 84 -2.86 3.18 -3.49
N ARG A 85 -3.16 3.52 -2.23
CA ARG A 85 -2.50 4.64 -1.54
C ARG A 85 -1.00 4.38 -1.37
N LEU A 86 -0.62 3.15 -1.03
CA LEU A 86 0.78 2.75 -0.91
C LEU A 86 1.51 2.88 -2.25
N SER A 87 0.93 2.34 -3.34
CA SER A 87 1.49 2.46 -4.70
C SER A 87 1.72 3.93 -5.10
N VAL A 88 0.69 4.78 -5.00
CA VAL A 88 0.79 6.21 -5.34
C VAL A 88 1.86 6.91 -4.51
N THR A 89 1.97 6.56 -3.22
CA THR A 89 2.98 7.14 -2.33
C THR A 89 4.39 6.73 -2.73
N LEU A 90 4.62 5.46 -3.06
CA LEU A 90 5.93 4.98 -3.50
C LEU A 90 6.36 5.65 -4.81
N HIS A 91 5.47 5.77 -5.79
CA HIS A 91 5.77 6.50 -7.05
C HIS A 91 6.14 7.95 -6.79
N SER A 92 5.38 8.64 -5.94
CA SER A 92 5.67 10.03 -5.55
C SER A 92 6.99 10.16 -4.77
N TYR A 93 7.39 9.13 -4.01
CA TYR A 93 8.63 9.13 -3.26
C TYR A 93 9.83 8.84 -4.17
N ARG A 94 9.69 7.90 -5.11
CA ARG A 94 10.68 7.61 -6.16
C ARG A 94 11.01 8.87 -6.96
N GLU A 95 10.01 9.63 -7.40
CA GLU A 95 10.24 10.87 -8.15
C GLU A 95 11.09 11.86 -7.36
N LYS A 96 10.84 12.02 -6.06
CA LYS A 96 11.66 12.90 -5.20
C LYS A 96 13.10 12.42 -5.06
N LEU A 97 13.31 11.12 -4.94
CA LEU A 97 14.66 10.55 -4.86
C LEU A 97 15.43 10.81 -6.16
N LEU A 98 14.76 10.70 -7.32
CA LEU A 98 15.35 11.04 -8.61
C LEU A 98 15.65 12.55 -8.72
N ASP A 99 14.76 13.41 -8.24
CA ASP A 99 14.98 14.87 -8.19
C ASP A 99 16.18 15.23 -7.30
N ASP A 100 16.38 14.48 -6.21
CA ASP A 100 17.50 14.64 -5.27
C ASP A 100 18.80 13.94 -5.74
N GLY A 101 18.76 13.22 -6.87
CA GLY A 101 19.90 12.49 -7.46
C GLY A 101 20.25 11.16 -6.79
N ASP A 102 19.36 10.63 -5.96
CA ASP A 102 19.51 9.32 -5.30
C ASP A 102 18.87 8.20 -6.14
N GLU A 103 19.56 7.84 -7.23
CA GLU A 103 19.10 6.80 -8.16
C GLU A 103 19.05 5.40 -7.54
N VAL A 104 19.92 5.12 -6.56
CA VAL A 104 20.00 3.80 -5.91
C VAL A 104 18.75 3.58 -5.07
N SER A 105 18.42 4.53 -4.18
CA SER A 105 17.20 4.43 -3.38
C SER A 105 15.94 4.48 -4.27
N ALA A 106 15.95 5.25 -5.36
CA ALA A 106 14.84 5.31 -6.30
C ALA A 106 14.57 3.94 -6.96
N SER A 107 15.63 3.21 -7.32
CA SER A 107 15.54 1.85 -7.85
C SER A 107 14.95 0.87 -6.81
N ASP A 108 15.37 0.95 -5.55
CA ASP A 108 14.83 0.08 -4.49
C ASP A 108 13.33 0.35 -4.27
N VAL A 109 12.92 1.62 -4.25
CA VAL A 109 11.51 2.03 -4.16
C VAL A 109 10.70 1.52 -5.36
N GLU A 110 11.27 1.56 -6.57
CA GLU A 110 10.63 1.09 -7.80
C GLU A 110 10.31 -0.41 -7.72
N GLN A 111 11.20 -1.22 -7.14
CA GLN A 111 10.95 -2.65 -6.97
C GLN A 111 9.76 -2.90 -6.04
N SER A 112 9.67 -2.19 -4.91
CA SER A 112 8.52 -2.30 -4.01
C SER A 112 7.23 -1.82 -4.68
N ALA A 113 7.27 -0.72 -5.44
CA ALA A 113 6.12 -0.21 -6.17
C ALA A 113 5.60 -1.21 -7.20
N ALA A 114 6.50 -1.81 -7.98
CA ALA A 114 6.17 -2.79 -9.00
C ALA A 114 5.48 -4.04 -8.43
N ILE A 115 5.84 -4.47 -7.22
CA ILE A 115 5.18 -5.59 -6.53
C ILE A 115 3.74 -5.23 -6.18
N ILE A 116 3.53 -4.05 -5.57
CA ILE A 116 2.20 -3.57 -5.19
C ILE A 116 1.32 -3.36 -6.44
N ASP A 117 1.87 -2.75 -7.49
CA ASP A 117 1.18 -2.52 -8.76
C ASP A 117 0.76 -3.84 -9.41
N ARG A 118 1.62 -4.85 -9.43
CA ARG A 118 1.27 -6.18 -9.93
C ARG A 118 0.10 -6.78 -9.17
N LYS A 119 0.07 -6.66 -7.85
CA LYS A 119 -1.07 -7.13 -7.02
C LYS A 119 -2.34 -6.33 -7.27
N LEU A 120 -2.21 -5.04 -7.55
CA LEU A 120 -3.32 -4.16 -7.93
C LEU A 120 -3.85 -4.43 -9.34
N GLU A 121 -3.06 -5.05 -10.22
CA GLU A 121 -3.50 -5.47 -11.55
C GLU A 121 -4.13 -6.86 -11.55
N GLN A 122 -3.72 -7.73 -10.62
CA GLN A 122 -4.36 -9.01 -10.38
C GLN A 122 -5.84 -8.80 -10.03
N LYS A 123 -6.73 -9.31 -10.88
CA LYS A 123 -8.17 -9.36 -10.61
C LYS A 123 -8.45 -10.53 -9.69
N SER A 124 -9.49 -10.40 -8.87
CA SER A 124 -9.94 -11.39 -7.87
C SER A 124 -10.34 -12.78 -8.40
N GLY A 125 -10.00 -13.13 -9.65
CA GLY A 125 -10.37 -14.40 -10.29
C GLY A 125 -9.19 -15.31 -10.68
N GLU A 126 -7.94 -14.97 -10.36
CA GLU A 126 -6.78 -15.75 -10.83
C GLU A 126 -6.14 -16.69 -9.79
N THR A 127 -6.76 -16.91 -8.62
CA THR A 127 -6.34 -17.97 -7.68
C THR A 127 -6.79 -19.39 -8.11
N GLU A 128 -7.47 -19.56 -9.25
CA GLU A 128 -7.91 -20.90 -9.73
C GLU A 128 -6.97 -21.58 -10.75
N ARG A 129 -5.68 -21.22 -10.83
CA ARG A 129 -4.77 -21.89 -11.79
C ARG A 129 -3.40 -22.25 -11.25
N GLU A 130 -3.34 -23.07 -10.20
CA GLU A 130 -2.23 -24.03 -10.01
C GLU A 130 -2.77 -25.37 -9.44
N GLU A 131 -3.73 -25.98 -10.12
CA GLU A 131 -3.92 -27.43 -10.11
C GLU A 131 -3.82 -27.96 -11.55
N GLN A 132 -2.59 -28.14 -12.05
CA GLN A 132 -2.27 -29.11 -13.11
C GLN A 132 -0.90 -29.74 -12.84
#